data_AF-A0A8T5Q1I7-F1
#
_entry.id   AF-A0A8T5Q1I7-F1
#
_cell.length_a   1.000
_cell.length_b   1.000
_cell.length_c   1.000
_cell.angle_alpha   90.00
_cell.angle_beta   90.00
_cell.angle_gamma   90.00
#
_symmetry.space_group_name_H-M   'P 1'
#
loop_
_entity.id
_entity.type
_entity.pdbx_description
1 polymer ?
#
loop_
_entity_poly.entity_id
_entity_poly.type
_entity_poly.pdbx_seq_one_letter_code
_entity_poly.pdbx_strand_id
1 'polypeptide(L)'
;EDVNIIFFLKKYSKSLRKIELSLPKAYVVDNGIYSFTTFKYDLGILMESFVFQELLKLGYDPNRTLFYFGNGHETDFVLLGKNRVKQLIQVTYASARDEIEKREIKSLLKASKELKCKNLLVITWDYEAEEKIDGKKIRFIPLWKWLLNI
;
A
#
# COMPACT_ATOMS: atom_id res chain seq x y z
N GLU A 1 -24.54 9.54 5.22
CA GLU A 1 -23.46 9.47 4.22
C GLU A 1 -22.50 10.59 4.51
N ASP A 2 -21.27 10.27 4.89
CA ASP A 2 -20.21 11.26 5.05
C ASP A 2 -19.48 11.42 3.71
N VAL A 3 -19.44 12.65 3.18
CA VAL A 3 -18.65 12.97 1.99
C VAL A 3 -17.21 13.17 2.45
N ASN A 4 -16.38 12.13 2.30
CA ASN A 4 -14.97 12.19 2.66
C ASN A 4 -14.14 12.67 1.47
N ILE A 5 -13.54 13.86 1.59
CA ILE A 5 -12.62 14.43 0.59
C ILE A 5 -11.19 13.89 0.82
N ILE A 6 -10.85 13.60 2.07
CA ILE A 6 -9.53 13.13 2.51
C ILE A 6 -9.72 12.01 3.51
N PHE A 7 -8.96 10.92 3.35
CA PHE A 7 -8.85 9.84 4.32
C PHE A 7 -7.50 9.86 5.02
N PHE A 8 -7.50 9.57 6.33
CA PHE A 8 -6.29 9.43 7.13
C PHE A 8 -6.06 7.98 7.48
N LEU A 9 -4.93 7.43 7.02
CA LEU A 9 -4.52 6.06 7.29
C LEU A 9 -3.41 6.04 8.34
N LYS A 10 -3.66 5.38 9.46
CA LYS A 10 -2.73 5.26 10.60
C LYS A 10 -1.74 4.13 10.36
N LYS A 11 -0.62 4.23 11.09
CA LYS A 11 0.43 3.21 11.07
C LYS A 11 0.01 1.99 11.86
N TYR A 12 0.18 0.81 11.27
CA TYR A 12 -0.08 -0.44 11.95
C TYR A 12 0.86 -0.65 13.14
N SER A 13 0.28 -1.08 14.27
CA SER A 13 1.01 -1.58 15.43
C SER A 13 0.15 -2.58 16.19
N LYS A 14 0.78 -3.47 16.96
CA LYS A 14 0.03 -4.34 17.90
C LYS A 14 -0.54 -3.57 19.08
N SER A 15 -0.03 -2.37 19.37
CA SER A 15 -0.51 -1.52 20.45
C SER A 15 -1.47 -0.48 19.90
N LEU A 16 -2.73 -0.50 20.37
CA LEU A 16 -3.73 0.51 20.02
C LEU A 16 -3.23 1.93 20.33
N ARG A 17 -2.58 2.13 21.48
CA ARG A 17 -1.96 3.42 21.84
C ARG A 17 -0.93 3.88 20.81
N LYS A 18 -0.11 2.96 20.27
CA LYS A 18 0.87 3.30 19.22
C LYS A 18 0.22 3.61 17.88
N ILE A 19 -0.91 2.97 17.55
CA ILE A 19 -1.70 3.31 16.36
C ILE A 19 -2.25 4.74 16.51
N GLU A 20 -2.88 5.05 17.64
CA GLU A 20 -3.51 6.36 17.90
C GLU A 20 -2.50 7.51 17.88
N LEU A 21 -1.29 7.29 18.39
CA LEU A 21 -0.22 8.30 18.41
C LEU A 21 0.59 8.36 17.10
N SER A 22 0.26 7.54 16.10
CA SER A 22 1.00 7.52 14.84
C SER A 22 0.63 8.71 13.95
N LEU A 23 1.62 9.24 13.21
CA LEU A 23 1.36 10.22 12.17
C LEU A 23 0.63 9.54 11.01
N PRO A 24 -0.58 9.98 10.62
CA PRO A 24 -1.31 9.34 9.54
C PRO A 24 -0.81 9.76 8.16
N LYS A 25 -0.92 8.87 7.17
CA LYS A 25 -0.86 9.21 5.74
C LYS A 25 -2.20 9.78 5.30
N ALA A 26 -2.19 10.84 4.50
CA ALA A 26 -3.40 11.44 3.93
C ALA A 26 -3.59 10.98 2.48
N TYR A 27 -4.78 10.50 2.14
CA TYR A 27 -5.18 10.12 0.79
C TYR A 27 -6.34 11.00 0.34
N VAL A 28 -6.16 11.71 -0.78
CA VAL A 28 -7.19 12.55 -1.37
C VAL A 28 -8.02 11.70 -2.34
N VAL A 29 -9.34 11.83 -2.28
CA VAL A 29 -10.25 11.03 -3.13
C VAL A 29 -10.26 11.56 -4.57
N ASP A 30 -10.23 12.88 -4.73
CA ASP A 30 -10.26 13.53 -6.04
C ASP A 30 -8.84 13.93 -6.49
N ASN A 31 -8.37 13.30 -7.56
CA ASN A 31 -7.06 13.59 -8.17
C ASN A 31 -6.96 15.04 -8.69
N GLY A 32 -8.08 15.69 -9.05
CA GLY A 32 -8.12 17.10 -9.45
C GLY A 32 -7.80 18.05 -8.29
N ILE A 33 -8.07 17.64 -7.05
CA ILE A 33 -7.69 18.39 -5.83
C ILE A 33 -6.20 18.19 -5.53
N TYR A 34 -5.67 16.99 -5.79
CA TYR A 34 -4.24 16.69 -5.58
C TYR A 34 -3.33 17.51 -6.51
N SER A 35 -3.68 17.61 -7.80
CA SER A 35 -2.86 18.35 -8.78
C SER A 35 -2.80 19.85 -8.50
N PHE A 36 -3.88 20.42 -7.96
CA PHE A 36 -3.98 21.85 -7.64
C PHE A 36 -3.11 22.26 -6.43
N THR A 37 -2.87 21.33 -5.50
CA THR A 37 -2.24 21.64 -4.20
C THR A 37 -0.74 21.37 -4.14
N THR A 38 -0.22 20.46 -4.97
CA THR A 38 1.19 20.00 -4.88
C THR A 38 2.09 20.52 -6.01
N PHE A 39 1.54 21.12 -7.07
CA PHE A 39 2.27 21.59 -8.27
C PHE A 39 3.21 20.53 -8.91
N LYS A 40 3.08 19.26 -8.53
CA LYS A 40 3.90 18.14 -8.98
C LYS A 40 3.00 16.92 -9.19
N TYR A 41 2.81 16.52 -10.45
CA TYR A 41 2.14 15.28 -10.80
C TYR A 41 3.06 14.10 -10.48
N ASP A 42 2.92 13.52 -9.29
CA ASP A 42 3.58 12.27 -8.94
C ASP A 42 2.63 11.09 -9.21
N LEU A 43 2.84 10.41 -10.35
CA LEU A 43 2.02 9.29 -10.77
C LEU A 43 2.05 8.13 -9.77
N GLY A 44 3.15 7.98 -9.01
CA GLY A 44 3.24 6.98 -7.95
C GLY A 44 2.26 7.25 -6.81
N ILE A 45 2.15 8.50 -6.38
CA ILE A 45 1.21 8.90 -5.31
C ILE A 45 -0.24 8.79 -5.78
N LEU A 46 -0.53 9.17 -7.03
CA LEU A 46 -1.87 9.01 -7.61
C LEU A 46 -2.26 7.52 -7.72
N MET A 47 -1.31 6.68 -8.11
CA MET A 47 -1.49 5.25 -8.21
C MET A 47 -1.69 4.60 -6.83
N GLU A 48 -0.90 4.98 -5.82
CA GLU A 48 -1.07 4.56 -4.43
C GLU A 48 -2.45 4.97 -3.90
N SER A 49 -2.86 6.22 -4.13
CA SER A 49 -4.18 6.75 -3.74
C SER A 49 -5.32 6.03 -4.44
N PHE A 50 -5.15 5.67 -5.71
CA PHE A 50 -6.14 4.90 -6.45
C PHE A 50 -6.29 3.48 -5.88
N VAL A 51 -5.18 2.77 -5.65
CA VAL A 51 -5.18 1.45 -5.00
C VAL A 51 -5.84 1.52 -3.62
N PHE A 52 -5.56 2.57 -2.84
CA PHE A 52 -6.23 2.80 -1.55
C PHE A 52 -7.75 2.85 -1.71
N GLN A 53 -8.27 3.63 -2.66
CA GLN A 53 -9.71 3.75 -2.92
C GLN A 53 -10.34 2.41 -3.33
N GLU A 54 -9.66 1.63 -4.19
CA GLU A 54 -10.13 0.31 -4.58
C GLU A 54 -10.18 -0.67 -3.39
N LEU A 55 -9.21 -0.59 -2.47
CA LEU A 55 -9.27 -1.36 -1.22
C LEU A 55 -10.49 -0.98 -0.36
N LEU A 56 -10.88 0.30 -0.33
CA LEU A 56 -12.12 0.71 0.36
C LEU A 56 -13.36 0.09 -0.28
N LYS A 57 -13.44 0.11 -1.62
CA LYS A 57 -14.55 -0.50 -2.38
C LYS A 57 -14.66 -2.01 -2.13
N LEU A 58 -13.52 -2.67 -1.89
CA LEU A 58 -13.45 -4.08 -1.50
C LEU A 58 -13.84 -4.35 -0.03
N GLY A 59 -14.24 -3.32 0.72
CA GLY A 59 -14.74 -3.44 2.09
C GLY A 59 -13.66 -3.36 3.17
N TYR A 60 -12.44 -2.93 2.83
CA TYR A 60 -11.40 -2.69 3.84
C TYR A 60 -11.61 -1.33 4.51
N ASP A 61 -11.94 -1.37 5.80
CA ASP A 61 -12.15 -0.18 6.64
C ASP A 61 -10.80 0.41 7.13
N PRO A 62 -10.50 1.69 6.82
CA PRO A 62 -9.32 2.40 7.31
C PRO A 62 -9.19 2.34 8.83
N ASN A 63 -7.98 2.12 9.32
CA ASN A 63 -7.66 2.09 10.75
C ASN A 63 -8.33 0.95 11.54
N ARG A 64 -8.97 0.00 10.84
CA ARG A 64 -9.57 -1.20 11.42
C ARG A 64 -9.08 -2.46 10.73
N THR A 65 -9.15 -2.48 9.40
CA THR A 65 -8.70 -3.61 8.57
C THR A 65 -7.67 -3.21 7.52
N LEU A 66 -7.47 -1.90 7.32
CA LEU A 66 -6.47 -1.30 6.43
C LEU A 66 -5.59 -0.33 7.22
N PHE A 67 -4.28 -0.44 7.06
CA PHE A 67 -3.27 0.42 7.67
C PHE A 67 -2.10 0.58 6.71
N TYR A 68 -1.18 1.50 6.97
CA TYR A 68 0.16 1.45 6.38
C TYR A 68 1.17 0.89 7.39
N PHE A 69 2.40 0.60 6.97
CA PHE A 69 3.47 0.20 7.90
C PHE A 69 4.77 0.93 7.61
N GLY A 70 5.52 1.29 8.65
CA GLY A 70 6.75 2.07 8.48
C GLY A 70 7.67 2.06 9.70
N ASN A 71 8.92 1.68 9.49
CA ASN A 71 9.98 1.78 10.51
C ASN A 71 11.33 2.11 9.81
N GLY A 72 11.36 3.26 9.13
CA GLY A 72 12.48 3.76 8.31
C GLY A 72 12.24 3.71 6.80
N HIS A 73 11.57 2.66 6.31
CA HIS A 73 11.00 2.57 4.97
C HIS A 73 9.57 2.07 5.07
N GLU A 74 8.69 2.60 4.25
CA GLU A 74 7.25 2.37 4.34
C GLU A 74 6.78 1.28 3.38
N THR A 75 5.76 0.54 3.81
CA THR A 75 4.95 -0.36 2.99
C THR A 75 3.55 0.21 2.99
N ASP A 76 2.99 0.43 1.80
CA ASP A 76 1.82 1.29 1.62
C ASP A 76 0.58 0.74 2.31
N PHE A 77 0.31 -0.56 2.16
CA PHE A 77 -0.86 -1.18 2.74
C PHE A 77 -0.58 -2.48 3.49
N VAL A 78 -1.18 -2.56 4.68
CA VAL A 78 -1.29 -3.74 5.54
C VAL A 78 -2.76 -4.08 5.66
N LEU A 79 -3.15 -5.21 5.06
CA LEU A 79 -4.51 -5.72 5.14
C LEU A 79 -4.61 -6.69 6.32
N LEU A 80 -5.54 -6.45 7.24
CA LEU A 80 -5.85 -7.39 8.31
C LEU A 80 -6.96 -8.35 7.89
N GLY A 81 -6.79 -9.62 8.24
CA GLY A 81 -7.89 -10.57 8.35
C GLY A 81 -8.26 -10.78 9.81
N LYS A 82 -9.16 -11.72 10.09
CA LYS A 82 -9.74 -11.97 11.43
C LYS A 82 -8.74 -11.81 12.58
N ASN A 83 -7.61 -12.54 12.56
CA ASN A 83 -6.64 -12.55 13.67
C ASN A 83 -5.17 -12.31 13.23
N ARG A 84 -4.91 -11.90 12.00
CA ARG A 84 -3.54 -11.72 11.49
C ARG A 84 -3.47 -10.77 10.32
N VAL A 85 -2.26 -10.27 10.03
CA VAL A 85 -1.98 -9.61 8.75
C VAL A 85 -2.21 -10.61 7.61
N LYS A 86 -3.17 -10.29 6.74
CA LYS A 86 -3.60 -11.09 5.58
C LYS A 86 -2.67 -10.90 4.40
N GLN A 87 -2.24 -9.66 4.16
CA GLN A 87 -1.46 -9.29 2.98
C GLN A 87 -0.68 -7.99 3.23
N LEU A 88 0.48 -7.89 2.59
CA LEU A 88 1.24 -6.66 2.48
C LEU A 88 1.29 -6.25 1.01
N ILE A 89 1.00 -4.98 0.74
CA ILE A 89 0.95 -4.42 -0.61
C ILE A 89 1.88 -3.21 -0.65
N GLN A 90 2.76 -3.21 -1.66
CA GLN A 90 3.53 -2.05 -2.10
C GLN A 90 2.99 -1.61 -3.46
N VAL A 91 2.94 -0.31 -3.72
CA VAL A 91 2.58 0.25 -5.02
C VAL A 91 3.81 0.96 -5.59
N THR A 92 4.03 0.83 -6.89
CA THR A 92 5.12 1.50 -7.60
C THR A 92 4.72 1.78 -9.05
N TYR A 93 5.15 2.91 -9.60
CA TYR A 93 4.89 3.30 -11.00
C TYR A 93 5.88 2.65 -11.98
N ALA A 94 6.56 1.57 -11.58
CA ALA A 94 7.52 0.86 -12.42
C ALA A 94 6.83 0.05 -13.54
N SER A 95 7.36 0.15 -14.75
CA SER A 95 6.96 -0.64 -15.93
C SER A 95 7.89 -1.84 -16.14
N ALA A 96 9.10 -1.79 -15.60
CA ALA A 96 10.11 -2.85 -15.71
C ALA A 96 10.76 -3.16 -14.35
N ARG A 97 11.45 -4.29 -14.25
CA ARG A 97 12.04 -4.75 -13.00
C ARG A 97 13.14 -3.83 -12.46
N ASP A 98 13.96 -3.28 -13.35
CA ASP A 98 15.08 -2.40 -13.02
C ASP A 98 14.64 -1.00 -12.55
N GLU A 99 13.40 -0.60 -12.88
CA GLU A 99 12.76 0.61 -12.35
C GLU A 99 12.27 0.45 -10.90
N ILE A 100 12.10 -0.79 -10.42
CA ILE A 100 11.66 -1.06 -9.06
C ILE A 100 12.83 -0.80 -8.11
N GLU A 101 12.69 0.22 -7.28
CA GLU A 101 13.76 0.60 -6.38
C GLU A 101 14.02 -0.47 -5.31
N LYS A 102 15.31 -0.78 -5.07
CA LYS A 102 15.71 -1.75 -4.04
C LYS A 102 15.14 -1.43 -2.65
N ARG A 103 14.86 -0.15 -2.36
CA ARG A 103 14.28 0.29 -1.09
C ARG A 103 12.83 -0.17 -0.91
N GLU A 104 12.04 -0.25 -2.00
CA GLU A 104 10.64 -0.70 -1.97
C GLU A 104 10.57 -2.20 -1.64
N ILE A 105 11.41 -3.01 -2.30
CA ILE A 105 11.50 -4.44 -2.00
C ILE A 105 11.98 -4.66 -0.57
N LYS A 106 12.97 -3.89 -0.12
CA LYS A 106 13.52 -4.00 1.24
C LYS A 106 12.50 -3.61 2.31
N SER A 107 11.67 -2.58 2.08
CA SER A 107 10.61 -2.18 3.03
C SER A 107 9.58 -3.29 3.18
N LEU A 108 9.10 -3.84 2.06
CA LEU A 108 8.12 -4.93 2.01
C LEU A 108 8.65 -6.20 2.69
N LEU A 109 9.92 -6.56 2.46
CA LEU A 109 10.57 -7.71 3.12
C LEU A 109 10.75 -7.50 4.63
N LYS A 110 11.06 -6.27 5.06
CA LYS A 110 11.16 -5.94 6.49
C LYS A 110 9.79 -6.07 7.17
N ALA A 111 8.74 -5.50 6.56
CA ALA A 111 7.37 -5.65 7.01
C ALA A 111 6.94 -7.12 7.06
N SER A 112 7.27 -7.91 6.04
CA SER A 112 7.01 -9.36 6.00
C SER A 112 7.61 -10.09 7.20
N LYS A 113 8.88 -9.80 7.54
CA LYS A 113 9.59 -10.42 8.66
C LYS A 113 8.96 -10.02 10.00
N GLU A 114 8.72 -8.73 10.23
CA GLU A 114 8.20 -8.21 11.50
C GLU A 114 6.74 -8.62 11.75
N LEU A 115 5.92 -8.56 10.71
CA LEU A 115 4.49 -8.86 10.78
C LEU A 115 4.17 -10.34 10.54
N LYS A 116 5.19 -11.16 10.27
CA LYS A 116 5.08 -12.59 9.96
C LYS A 116 4.10 -12.89 8.81
N CYS A 117 4.01 -11.99 7.84
CA CYS A 117 3.16 -12.15 6.66
C CYS A 117 3.96 -12.72 5.49
N LYS A 118 3.42 -13.73 4.80
CA LYS A 118 4.04 -14.33 3.60
C LYS A 118 3.37 -13.92 2.29
N ASN A 119 2.20 -13.29 2.37
CA ASN A 119 1.45 -12.84 1.20
C ASN A 119 1.90 -11.42 0.85
N LEU A 120 2.84 -11.33 -0.10
CA LEU A 120 3.50 -10.10 -0.51
C LEU A 120 3.12 -9.77 -1.95
N LEU A 121 2.58 -8.59 -2.16
CA LEU A 121 2.15 -8.08 -3.45
C LEU A 121 2.85 -6.75 -3.73
N VAL A 122 3.34 -6.59 -4.94
CA VAL A 122 3.72 -5.30 -5.50
C VAL A 122 2.79 -5.03 -6.67
N ILE A 123 2.04 -3.94 -6.60
CA ILE A 123 1.23 -3.45 -7.71
C ILE A 123 2.11 -2.49 -8.51
N THR A 124 2.31 -2.79 -9.78
CA THR A 124 3.21 -2.09 -10.69
C THR A 124 2.41 -1.37 -11.78
N TRP A 125 3.02 -0.49 -12.56
CA TRP A 125 2.35 0.07 -13.72
C TRP A 125 2.11 -1.00 -14.79
N ASP A 126 3.17 -1.73 -15.16
CA ASP A 126 3.09 -2.75 -16.22
C ASP A 126 3.96 -4.00 -15.99
N TYR A 127 4.80 -4.02 -14.95
CA TYR A 127 5.68 -5.16 -14.69
C TYR A 127 4.94 -6.34 -14.04
N GLU A 128 4.91 -7.50 -14.71
CA GLU A 128 4.35 -8.75 -14.16
C GLU A 128 5.44 -9.80 -13.93
N ALA A 129 5.51 -10.34 -12.71
CA ALA A 129 6.43 -11.42 -12.38
C ALA A 129 6.08 -12.10 -11.04
N GLU A 130 6.75 -13.21 -10.80
CA GLU A 130 6.78 -13.86 -9.51
C GLU A 130 8.22 -14.17 -9.15
N GLU A 131 8.70 -13.58 -8.05
CA GLU A 131 10.11 -13.67 -7.69
C GLU A 131 10.32 -14.16 -6.27
N LYS A 132 11.47 -14.80 -6.05
CA LYS A 132 11.92 -15.22 -4.73
C LYS A 132 13.12 -14.37 -4.30
N ILE A 133 12.91 -13.50 -3.32
CA ILE A 133 13.91 -12.57 -2.78
C ILE A 133 14.01 -12.79 -1.28
N ASP A 134 15.23 -12.97 -0.73
CA ASP A 134 15.45 -13.32 0.69
C ASP A 134 14.64 -14.55 1.16
N GLY A 135 14.41 -15.52 0.26
CA GLY A 135 13.58 -16.70 0.56
C GLY A 135 12.08 -16.40 0.70
N LYS A 136 11.64 -15.17 0.42
CA LYS A 136 10.24 -14.75 0.37
C LYS A 136 9.78 -14.66 -1.08
N LYS A 137 8.55 -15.11 -1.32
CA LYS A 137 7.90 -15.02 -2.62
C LYS A 137 7.16 -13.70 -2.72
N ILE A 138 7.44 -12.91 -3.75
CA ILE A 138 6.79 -11.63 -4.03
C ILE A 138 6.14 -11.74 -5.40
N ARG A 139 4.85 -11.37 -5.46
CA ARG A 139 4.10 -11.31 -6.71
C ARG A 139 4.03 -9.87 -7.19
N PHE A 140 4.38 -9.63 -8.44
CA PHE A 140 4.28 -8.35 -9.12
C PHE A 140 3.10 -8.45 -10.09
N ILE A 141 2.14 -7.53 -9.98
CA ILE A 141 0.96 -7.51 -10.85
C ILE A 141 0.77 -6.08 -11.36
N PRO A 142 0.62 -5.90 -12.69
CA PRO A 142 0.23 -4.62 -13.26
C PRO A 142 -1.10 -4.12 -12.67
N LEU A 143 -1.24 -2.82 -12.44
CA LEU A 143 -2.44 -2.23 -11.86
C LEU A 143 -3.69 -2.63 -12.63
N TRP A 144 -3.68 -2.46 -13.95
CA TRP A 144 -4.81 -2.80 -14.81
C TRP A 144 -5.24 -4.27 -14.64
N LYS A 145 -4.27 -5.19 -14.50
CA LYS A 145 -4.53 -6.61 -14.32
C LYS A 145 -5.06 -6.91 -12.92
N TRP A 146 -4.54 -6.23 -11.90
CA TRP A 146 -5.05 -6.32 -10.54
C TRP A 146 -6.53 -5.90 -10.48
N LEU A 147 -6.90 -4.80 -11.15
CA LEU A 147 -8.28 -4.29 -11.20
C LEU A 147 -9.28 -5.23 -11.89
N LEU A 148 -8.82 -6.08 -12.81
CA LEU A 148 -9.68 -7.07 -13.46
C LEU A 148 -9.92 -8.33 -12.61
N ASN A 149 -9.16 -8.51 -11.53
CA ASN A 149 -9.18 -9.72 -10.69
C ASN A 149 -9.58 -9.44 -9.23
N ILE A 150 -10.10 -8.25 -8.95
CA ILE A 150 -10.62 -7.85 -7.64
C ILE A 150 -12.10 -8.22 -7.47
#